data_AF-A0A4E0R8X4-F1
#
_entry.id   AF-A0A4E0R8X4-F1
#
_cell.length_a   1.000
_cell.length_b   1.000
_cell.length_c   1.000
_cell.angle_alpha   90.00
_cell.angle_beta   90.00
_cell.angle_gamma   90.00
#
_symmetry.space_group_name_H-M   'P 1'
#
loop_
_entity.id
_entity.type
_entity.pdbx_description
1 polymer ?
#
loop_
_entity_poly.entity_id
_entity_poly.type
_entity_poly.pdbx_seq_one_letter_code
_entity_poly.pdbx_strand_id
1 'polypeptide(L)'
;MVQPKRFLTFEINGLIQSYRCALLVPRILELDVDYGVNFDRNPTAPLKDIALDPIESRYLLSGSSTGAISIHDTGSSDALVTSGQLTYPRVSPFLSSPNQRGTHSRLRNLSPVICVQWYPVDSGLFFTASVDKRIRLWDANKFQVSDG
;
A
#
# COMPACT_ATOMS: atom_id res chain seq x y z
N MET A 1 15.84 35.46 28.86
CA MET A 1 16.56 34.18 28.66
C MET A 1 15.68 33.27 27.81
N VAL A 2 16.09 32.94 26.59
CA VAL A 2 15.34 32.03 25.70
C VAL A 2 15.60 30.59 26.17
N GLN A 3 14.54 29.82 26.34
CA GLN A 3 14.61 28.42 26.76
C GLN A 3 15.37 27.59 25.71
N PRO A 4 16.45 26.86 26.08
CA PRO A 4 17.35 26.19 25.13
C PRO A 4 16.65 25.17 24.22
N LYS A 5 15.54 24.57 24.67
CA LYS A 5 14.72 23.66 23.85
C LYS A 5 14.12 24.35 22.62
N ARG A 6 13.64 25.59 22.75
CA ARG A 6 13.03 26.34 21.63
C ARG A 6 14.05 26.74 20.56
N PHE A 7 15.30 26.95 20.98
CA PHE A 7 16.39 27.31 20.08
C PHE A 7 16.76 26.11 19.18
N LEU A 8 16.95 24.92 19.77
CA LEU A 8 17.19 23.70 19.00
C LEU A 8 16.06 23.36 18.02
N THR A 9 14.80 23.55 18.43
CA THR A 9 13.67 23.25 17.52
C THR A 9 13.64 24.19 16.32
N PHE A 10 14.02 25.46 16.52
CA PHE A 10 14.07 26.46 15.45
C PHE A 10 15.18 26.14 14.45
N GLU A 11 16.39 25.79 14.92
CA GLU A 11 17.49 25.39 14.03
C GLU A 11 17.16 24.13 13.22
N ILE A 12 16.60 23.10 13.85
CA ILE A 12 16.20 21.86 13.17
C ILE A 12 15.15 22.15 12.08
N ASN A 13 14.15 22.98 12.38
CA ASN A 13 13.12 23.34 11.39
C ASN A 13 13.72 24.16 10.22
N GLY A 14 14.69 25.03 10.50
CA GLY A 14 15.42 25.78 9.47
C GLY A 14 16.23 24.86 8.55
N LEU A 15 16.93 23.88 9.11
CA LEU A 15 17.68 22.86 8.36
C LEU A 15 16.76 21.99 7.49
N ILE A 16 15.62 21.54 8.02
CA ILE A 16 14.62 20.77 7.26
C ILE A 16 14.07 21.59 6.09
N GLN A 17 13.76 22.87 6.32
CA GLN A 17 13.23 23.73 5.28
C GLN A 17 14.28 24.03 4.19
N SER A 18 15.54 24.25 4.59
CA SER A 18 16.66 24.41 3.67
C SER A 18 16.86 23.16 2.81
N TYR A 19 16.84 21.97 3.42
CA TYR A 19 16.94 20.69 2.70
C TYR A 19 15.79 20.51 1.70
N ARG A 20 14.55 20.82 2.11
CA ARG A 20 13.37 20.77 1.23
C ARG A 20 13.52 21.68 0.01
N CYS A 21 13.90 22.93 0.22
CA CYS A 21 14.07 23.90 -0.87
C CYS A 21 15.26 23.58 -1.78
N ALA A 22 16.40 23.15 -1.22
CA ALA A 22 17.63 22.96 -1.97
C ALA A 22 17.69 21.62 -2.74
N LEU A 23 17.09 20.56 -2.20
CA LEU A 23 17.28 19.21 -2.73
C LEU A 23 15.98 18.51 -3.12
N LEU A 24 14.87 18.84 -2.45
CA LEU A 24 13.61 18.11 -2.62
C LEU A 24 12.72 18.73 -3.69
N VAL A 25 12.64 20.07 -3.75
CA VAL A 25 11.90 20.79 -4.80
C VAL A 25 12.47 20.52 -6.20
N PRO A 26 13.80 20.57 -6.45
CA PRO A 26 14.35 20.27 -7.77
C PRO A 26 14.05 18.83 -8.21
N ARG A 27 14.16 17.85 -7.29
CA ARG A 27 13.87 16.44 -7.58
C ARG A 27 12.39 16.19 -7.87
N ILE A 28 11.48 16.93 -7.24
CA ILE A 28 10.04 16.86 -7.53
C ILE A 28 9.74 17.34 -8.96
N LEU A 29 10.51 18.30 -9.47
CA LEU A 29 10.36 18.79 -10.86
C LEU A 29 10.86 17.79 -11.91
N GLU A 30 11.63 16.78 -11.50
CA GLU A 30 12.09 15.67 -12.33
C GLU A 30 11.17 14.44 -12.24
N LEU A 31 10.05 14.53 -11.51
CA LEU A 31 9.08 13.44 -11.45
C LEU A 31 8.44 13.25 -12.82
N ASP A 32 8.69 12.10 -13.43
CA ASP A 32 8.02 11.64 -14.63
C ASP A 32 7.19 10.39 -14.33
N VAL A 33 6.17 10.17 -15.15
CA VAL A 33 5.34 8.99 -15.08
C VAL A 33 6.05 7.85 -15.82
N ASP A 34 6.29 6.75 -15.12
CA ASP A 34 6.77 5.53 -15.76
C ASP A 34 5.59 4.75 -16.36
N TYR A 35 5.32 4.96 -17.66
CA TYR A 35 4.30 4.22 -18.41
C TYR A 35 4.69 2.75 -18.69
N GLY A 36 5.94 2.37 -18.41
CA GLY A 36 6.44 1.01 -18.55
C GLY A 36 6.01 0.09 -17.41
N VAL A 37 5.59 0.62 -16.26
CA VAL A 37 5.22 -0.19 -15.09
C VAL A 37 3.72 -0.45 -15.04
N ASN A 38 3.37 -1.72 -14.86
CA ASN A 38 2.01 -2.18 -14.62
C ASN A 38 1.94 -3.03 -13.35
N PHE A 39 0.78 -3.02 -12.73
CA PHE A 39 0.41 -3.94 -11.67
C PHE A 39 -0.70 -4.84 -12.22
N ASP A 40 -0.70 -6.10 -11.80
CA ASP A 40 -1.44 -7.24 -12.35
C ASP A 40 -2.75 -6.89 -13.11
N ARG A 41 -2.90 -7.41 -14.34
CA ARG A 41 -3.91 -7.00 -15.34
C ARG A 41 -5.35 -7.43 -15.03
N ASN A 42 -5.61 -8.03 -13.87
CA ASN A 42 -6.94 -8.51 -13.46
C ASN A 42 -7.52 -7.76 -12.23
N PRO A 43 -7.59 -6.41 -12.20
CA PRO A 43 -8.56 -5.78 -11.33
C PRO A 43 -9.93 -6.02 -11.97
N THR A 44 -10.66 -7.03 -11.49
CA THR A 44 -12.05 -7.27 -11.93
C THR A 44 -12.99 -6.11 -11.56
N ALA A 45 -12.47 -5.05 -10.94
CA ALA A 45 -13.19 -3.86 -10.53
C ALA A 45 -12.25 -2.67 -10.22
N PRO A 46 -12.76 -1.42 -10.25
CA PRO A 46 -12.02 -0.22 -9.91
C PRO A 46 -11.32 -0.30 -8.55
N LEU A 47 -10.10 0.23 -8.48
CA LEU A 47 -9.41 0.47 -7.22
C LEU A 47 -10.03 1.67 -6.51
N LYS A 48 -10.08 1.58 -5.20
CA LYS A 48 -10.62 2.62 -4.31
C LYS A 48 -9.52 3.37 -3.62
N ASP A 49 -8.47 2.65 -3.23
CA ASP A 49 -7.34 3.20 -2.52
C ASP A 49 -6.10 2.32 -2.69
N ILE A 50 -4.91 2.92 -2.58
CA ILE A 50 -3.61 2.25 -2.65
C ILE A 50 -2.66 2.83 -1.61
N ALA A 51 -1.78 1.99 -1.05
CA ALA A 51 -0.79 2.42 -0.08
C ALA A 51 0.52 1.66 -0.26
N LEU A 52 1.65 2.37 -0.33
CA LEU A 52 2.98 1.76 -0.28
C LEU A 52 3.37 1.56 1.19
N ASP A 53 3.99 0.42 1.49
CA ASP A 53 4.53 0.13 2.82
C ASP A 53 5.58 1.18 3.21
N PRO A 54 5.38 1.94 4.29
CA PRO A 54 6.32 2.97 4.71
C PRO A 54 7.61 2.42 5.32
N ILE A 55 7.65 1.15 5.74
CA ILE A 55 8.80 0.57 6.43
C ILE A 55 9.78 -0.03 5.42
N GLU A 56 9.34 -0.97 4.59
CA GLU A 56 10.22 -1.59 3.60
C GLU A 56 10.21 -0.87 2.25
N SER A 57 9.29 0.06 2.02
CA SER A 57 9.14 0.79 0.74
C SER A 57 9.03 -0.13 -0.47
N ARG A 58 8.41 -1.30 -0.28
CA ARG A 58 8.43 -2.42 -1.23
C ARG A 58 7.05 -2.99 -1.55
N TYR A 59 6.14 -3.00 -0.59
CA TYR A 59 4.85 -3.66 -0.75
C TYR A 59 3.75 -2.64 -1.07
N LEU A 60 3.17 -2.75 -2.25
CA LEU A 60 2.04 -1.92 -2.68
C LEU A 60 0.72 -2.62 -2.36
N LEU A 61 0.02 -2.11 -1.35
CA LEU A 61 -1.32 -2.52 -0.97
C LEU A 61 -2.37 -1.79 -1.83
N SER A 62 -3.44 -2.50 -2.20
CA SER A 62 -4.52 -1.99 -3.02
C SER A 62 -5.86 -2.57 -2.58
N GLY A 63 -6.89 -1.72 -2.54
CA GLY A 63 -8.26 -2.11 -2.21
C GLY A 63 -9.24 -1.77 -3.34
N SER A 64 -10.21 -2.64 -3.61
CA SER A 64 -11.14 -2.53 -4.74
C SER A 64 -12.61 -2.36 -4.32
N SER A 65 -13.44 -1.85 -5.23
CA SER A 65 -14.88 -1.73 -5.05
C SER A 65 -15.63 -3.07 -4.98
N THR A 66 -14.99 -4.20 -5.25
CA THR A 66 -15.57 -5.54 -5.03
C THR A 66 -15.22 -6.14 -3.67
N GLY A 67 -14.45 -5.42 -2.85
CA GLY A 67 -13.90 -5.94 -1.60
C GLY A 67 -12.57 -6.66 -1.79
N ALA A 68 -12.09 -6.83 -3.03
CA ALA A 68 -10.78 -7.42 -3.30
C ALA A 68 -9.66 -6.57 -2.70
N ILE A 69 -8.68 -7.24 -2.09
CA ILE A 69 -7.48 -6.65 -1.54
C ILE A 69 -6.30 -7.36 -2.20
N SER A 70 -5.31 -6.60 -2.68
CA SER A 70 -4.09 -7.16 -3.26
C SER A 70 -2.84 -6.45 -2.77
N ILE A 71 -1.77 -7.23 -2.58
CA ILE A 71 -0.42 -6.74 -2.26
C ILE A 71 0.51 -7.16 -3.40
N HIS A 72 1.23 -6.18 -3.96
CA HIS A 72 2.26 -6.38 -4.98
C HIS A 72 3.63 -6.10 -4.41
N ASP A 73 4.62 -6.90 -4.80
CA ASP A 73 6.01 -6.70 -4.43
C ASP A 73 6.74 -5.90 -5.52
N THR A 74 6.94 -4.60 -5.27
CA THR A 74 7.58 -3.67 -6.21
C THR A 74 9.09 -3.75 -6.21
N GLY A 75 9.69 -4.55 -5.33
CA GLY A 75 11.13 -4.78 -5.24
C GLY A 75 11.56 -6.15 -5.75
N SER A 76 10.62 -6.96 -6.23
CA SER A 76 10.93 -8.30 -6.72
C SER A 76 11.76 -8.24 -8.01
N SER A 77 12.84 -9.02 -8.04
CA SER A 77 13.62 -9.29 -9.26
C SER A 77 12.83 -10.05 -10.32
N ASP A 78 11.70 -10.65 -9.93
CA ASP A 78 10.89 -11.52 -10.78
C ASP A 78 9.83 -10.73 -11.56
N ALA A 79 10.01 -9.41 -11.68
CA ALA A 79 9.14 -8.56 -12.48
C ALA A 79 9.10 -9.05 -13.94
N LEU A 80 7.90 -9.34 -14.44
CA LEU A 80 7.71 -9.86 -15.78
C LEU A 80 7.71 -8.73 -16.80
N VAL A 81 8.56 -8.82 -17.82
CA VAL A 81 8.51 -7.90 -18.97
C VAL A 81 7.67 -8.53 -20.07
N THR A 82 6.49 -7.97 -20.33
CA THR A 82 5.63 -8.38 -21.45
C THR A 82 5.32 -7.18 -22.33
N SER A 83 5.62 -7.27 -23.62
CA SER A 83 5.36 -6.18 -24.60
C SER A 83 5.96 -4.83 -24.18
N GLY A 84 7.14 -4.84 -23.56
CA GLY A 84 7.81 -3.63 -23.06
C GLY A 84 7.25 -3.08 -21.74
N GLN A 85 6.31 -3.78 -21.10
CA GLN A 85 5.75 -3.41 -19.80
C GLN A 85 6.27 -4.33 -18.70
N LEU A 86 6.84 -3.73 -17.65
CA LEU A 86 7.24 -4.36 -16.40
C LEU A 86 6.00 -4.61 -15.54
N THR A 87 5.79 -5.85 -15.11
CA THR A 87 4.69 -6.24 -14.21
C THR A 87 5.24 -6.85 -12.94
N TYR A 88 4.98 -6.19 -11.81
CA TYR A 88 5.41 -6.69 -10.50
C TYR A 88 4.48 -7.79 -9.98
N PRO A 89 5.02 -8.84 -9.34
CA PRO A 89 4.22 -9.97 -8.89
C PRO A 89 3.29 -9.57 -7.74
N ARG A 90 2.07 -10.11 -7.79
CA ARG A 90 1.14 -10.09 -6.66
C ARG A 90 1.54 -11.21 -5.67
N VAL A 91 1.75 -10.84 -4.41
CA VAL A 91 2.11 -11.80 -3.34
C VAL A 91 0.90 -12.27 -2.53
N SER A 92 -0.20 -11.51 -2.56
CA SER A 92 -1.45 -11.90 -1.89
C SER A 92 -2.27 -12.89 -2.72
N PRO A 93 -2.94 -13.89 -2.10
CA PRO A 93 -3.91 -14.74 -2.77
C PRO A 93 -5.10 -13.91 -3.29
N PHE A 94 -5.81 -14.42 -4.30
CA PHE A 94 -7.01 -13.75 -4.83
C PHE A 94 -8.15 -13.83 -3.80
N LEU A 95 -8.34 -12.76 -3.01
CA LEU A 95 -9.33 -12.70 -1.93
C LEU A 95 -10.78 -12.43 -2.40
N SER A 96 -11.12 -12.79 -3.65
CA SER A 96 -12.42 -12.47 -4.23
C SER A 96 -12.91 -13.50 -5.24
N SER A 97 -13.65 -14.54 -4.83
CA SER A 97 -14.58 -15.20 -5.77
C SER A 97 -15.77 -15.83 -5.06
N PRO A 98 -17.02 -15.61 -5.54
CA PRO A 98 -18.21 -16.28 -5.02
C PRO A 98 -18.26 -17.79 -5.33
N ASN A 99 -17.42 -18.30 -6.25
CA ASN A 99 -17.71 -19.55 -6.95
C ASN A 99 -16.77 -20.75 -6.70
N GLN A 100 -15.80 -20.67 -5.79
CA GLN A 100 -15.09 -21.88 -5.37
C GLN A 100 -15.85 -22.58 -4.23
N ARG A 101 -16.57 -23.64 -4.59
CA ARG A 101 -17.16 -24.62 -3.66
C ARG A 101 -16.03 -25.52 -3.15
N GLY A 102 -15.28 -25.04 -2.15
CA GLY A 102 -14.18 -25.79 -1.56
C GLY A 102 -13.69 -25.15 -0.28
N THR A 103 -14.00 -25.80 0.84
CA THR A 103 -13.31 -25.77 2.14
C THR A 103 -12.98 -24.42 2.81
N HIS A 104 -13.77 -24.09 3.84
CA HIS A 104 -13.39 -23.37 5.07
C HIS A 104 -12.67 -22.00 5.03
N SER A 105 -12.74 -21.23 3.95
CA SER A 105 -12.31 -19.82 4.02
C SER A 105 -13.44 -18.94 4.61
N ARG A 106 -13.25 -18.45 5.84
CA ARG A 106 -14.15 -17.47 6.51
C ARG A 106 -14.23 -16.11 5.78
N LEU A 107 -13.48 -15.93 4.69
CA LEU A 107 -13.35 -14.68 3.93
C LEU A 107 -14.19 -14.69 2.64
N ARG A 108 -15.30 -15.43 2.62
CA ARG A 108 -16.24 -15.42 1.49
C ARG A 108 -16.94 -14.05 1.43
N ASN A 109 -16.68 -13.31 0.35
CA ASN A 109 -17.31 -12.04 -0.04
C ASN A 109 -17.07 -10.87 0.93
N LEU A 110 -15.90 -10.26 0.83
CA LEU A 110 -15.64 -8.96 1.45
C LEU A 110 -16.56 -7.88 0.86
N SER A 111 -16.98 -6.94 1.70
CA SER A 111 -17.70 -5.76 1.23
C SER A 111 -16.76 -4.79 0.53
N PRO A 112 -17.26 -3.92 -0.38
CA PRO A 112 -16.46 -2.92 -1.07
C PRO A 112 -15.53 -2.15 -0.12
N VAL A 113 -14.25 -2.09 -0.47
CA VAL A 113 -13.26 -1.33 0.31
C VAL A 113 -13.48 0.16 0.06
N ILE A 114 -13.31 0.96 1.11
CA ILE A 114 -13.31 2.43 1.05
C ILE A 114 -11.88 2.93 1.07
N CYS A 115 -11.06 2.44 2.00
CA CYS A 115 -9.66 2.79 2.12
C CYS A 115 -8.82 1.65 2.72
N VAL A 116 -7.51 1.72 2.49
CA VAL A 116 -6.51 0.77 2.96
C VAL A 116 -5.35 1.52 3.59
N GLN A 117 -4.73 0.95 4.62
CA GLN A 117 -3.62 1.60 5.32
C GLN A 117 -2.68 0.56 5.93
N TRP A 118 -1.39 0.64 5.61
CA TRP A 118 -0.36 -0.15 6.31
C TRP A 118 -0.26 0.28 7.77
N TYR A 119 0.01 -0.68 8.65
CA TYR A 119 0.40 -0.36 10.01
C TYR A 119 1.77 0.35 9.97
N PRO A 120 1.92 1.54 10.58
CA PRO A 120 3.09 2.37 10.36
C PRO A 120 4.34 1.92 11.14
N VAL A 121 4.26 0.82 11.88
CA VAL A 121 5.35 0.32 12.74
C VAL A 121 5.94 -0.98 12.21
N ASP A 122 5.14 -1.80 11.52
CA ASP A 122 5.58 -3.05 10.89
C ASP A 122 4.89 -3.27 9.54
N SER A 123 5.59 -3.97 8.64
CA SER A 123 5.06 -4.40 7.33
C SER A 123 4.20 -5.66 7.42
N GLY A 124 4.01 -6.20 8.62
CA GLY A 124 3.27 -7.44 8.87
C GLY A 124 1.78 -7.24 9.01
N LEU A 125 1.31 -6.00 9.16
CA LEU A 125 -0.08 -5.67 9.43
C LEU A 125 -0.61 -4.54 8.55
N PHE A 126 -1.90 -4.61 8.22
CA PHE A 126 -2.60 -3.50 7.57
C PHE A 126 -4.09 -3.47 7.94
N PHE A 127 -4.72 -2.32 7.69
CA PHE A 127 -6.13 -2.08 7.94
C PHE A 127 -6.89 -1.90 6.64
N THR A 128 -8.15 -2.31 6.65
CA THR A 128 -9.12 -1.96 5.61
C THR A 128 -10.41 -1.47 6.23
N ALA A 129 -10.96 -0.36 5.73
CA ALA A 129 -12.32 0.07 6.02
C ALA A 129 -13.23 -0.22 4.82
N SER A 130 -14.46 -0.68 5.09
CA SER A 130 -15.40 -1.09 4.04
C SER A 130 -16.81 -0.54 4.25
N VAL A 131 -17.62 -0.60 3.19
CA VAL A 131 -19.01 -0.08 3.16
C VAL A 131 -19.95 -0.77 4.16
N ASP A 132 -19.62 -1.99 4.60
CA ASP A 132 -20.32 -2.72 5.68
C ASP A 132 -20.07 -2.14 7.09
N LYS A 133 -19.45 -0.96 7.20
CA LYS A 133 -19.13 -0.27 8.45
C LYS A 133 -18.18 -1.07 9.34
N ARG A 134 -17.32 -1.91 8.74
CA ARG A 134 -16.29 -2.67 9.46
C ARG A 134 -14.91 -2.16 9.12
N ILE A 135 -14.06 -2.13 10.14
CA ILE A 135 -12.61 -2.02 10.00
C ILE A 135 -12.04 -3.39 10.35
N ARG A 136 -11.17 -3.92 9.49
CA ARG A 136 -10.49 -5.19 9.69
C ARG A 136 -8.99 -4.95 9.80
N LEU A 137 -8.36 -5.59 10.78
CA LEU A 137 -6.91 -5.73 10.87
C LEU A 137 -6.52 -7.04 10.19
N TRP A 138 -5.48 -6.98 9.36
CA TRP A 138 -5.02 -8.09 8.54
C TRP A 138 -3.58 -8.42 8.86
N ASP A 139 -3.27 -9.72 8.93
CA ASP A 139 -1.92 -10.25 8.89
C ASP A 139 -1.48 -10.34 7.42
N ALA A 140 -0.51 -9.51 7.03
CA ALA A 140 0.00 -9.42 5.66
C ALA A 140 0.78 -10.67 5.23
N ASN A 141 1.34 -11.43 6.18
CA ASN A 141 2.09 -12.65 5.89
C ASN A 141 1.15 -13.84 5.67
N LYS A 142 0.00 -13.85 6.36
CA LYS A 142 -1.01 -14.93 6.26
C LYS A 142 -2.19 -14.58 5.36
N PHE A 143 -2.34 -13.32 4.99
CA PHE A 143 -3.46 -12.76 4.23
C PHE A 143 -4.82 -13.08 4.87
N GLN A 144 -4.91 -12.96 6.19
CA GLN A 144 -6.09 -13.28 6.98
C GLN A 144 -6.42 -12.14 7.95
N VAL A 145 -7.70 -12.01 8.29
CA VAL A 145 -8.13 -11.10 9.35
C VAL A 145 -7.59 -11.63 10.67
N SER A 146 -6.91 -10.78 11.44
CA SER A 146 -6.43 -11.11 12.77
C SER A 146 -7.64 -11.12 13.72
N ASP A 147 -8.29 -12.27 13.87
CA ASP A 147 -9.25 -12.49 14.94
C ASP A 147 -8.44 -12.63 16.25
N GLY A 148 -8.73 -11.75 17.21
CA GLY A 148 -8.12 -11.77 18.55
C GLY A 148 -8.64 -12.89 19.44
#